data_AF-A0A7Y0QSL3-F1
#
_entry.id   AF-A0A7Y0QSL3-F1
#
_cell.length_a   1.000
_cell.length_b   1.000
_cell.length_c   1.000
_cell.angle_alpha   90.00
_cell.angle_beta   90.00
_cell.angle_gamma   90.00
#
_symmetry.space_group_name_H-M   'P 1'
#
loop_
_entity.id
_entity.type
_entity.pdbx_description
1 polymer ?
#
loop_
_entity_poly.entity_id
_entity_poly.type
_entity_poly.pdbx_seq_one_letter_code
_entity_poly.pdbx_strand_id
1 'polypeptide(L)'
;MAETSVKERVYAAAEQISGERNPTVSSVRQAAGVSSADATRFLKEWREEKAAAGTQIAATPQAVLEHAARLAGTVWAEAAKLADDRHAGIEAQWARERQEKDDELAELGADLDRTAAEKDRVIADLTNELQAAAARLEGAEKNAADALQAADAARAEATRLNIGLSAAEARAATLQQALDSLLQRVTPETQQPQAGGAKD
;
A
#
# COMPACT_ATOMS: atom_id res chain seq x y z
N MET A 1 75.53 -53.85 -45.58
CA MET A 1 75.15 -52.76 -44.67
C MET A 1 75.29 -51.47 -45.46
N ALA A 2 74.18 -50.79 -45.78
CA ALA A 2 74.21 -49.59 -46.60
C ALA A 2 74.81 -48.45 -45.78
N GLU A 3 75.93 -47.88 -46.21
CA GLU A 3 76.50 -46.69 -45.59
C GLU A 3 75.53 -45.52 -45.76
N THR A 4 74.80 -45.19 -44.70
CA THR A 4 73.90 -44.03 -44.67
C THR A 4 74.71 -42.77 -44.98
N SER A 5 74.24 -41.99 -45.96
CA SER A 5 74.98 -40.82 -46.43
C SER A 5 75.22 -39.83 -45.29
N VAL A 6 76.34 -39.11 -45.34
CA VAL A 6 76.68 -38.06 -44.36
C VAL A 6 75.54 -37.03 -44.24
N LYS A 7 74.86 -36.70 -45.36
CA LYS A 7 73.69 -35.81 -45.37
C LYS A 7 72.52 -36.40 -44.57
N GLU A 8 72.16 -37.66 -44.82
CA GLU A 8 71.03 -38.34 -44.16
C GLU A 8 71.22 -38.46 -42.65
N ARG A 9 72.45 -38.76 -42.19
CA ARG A 9 72.77 -38.79 -40.75
C ARG A 9 72.66 -37.43 -40.10
N VAL A 10 73.11 -36.36 -40.77
CA VAL A 10 72.96 -34.98 -40.28
C VAL A 10 71.49 -34.57 -40.22
N TYR A 11 70.69 -34.91 -41.23
CA TYR A 11 69.27 -34.58 -41.28
C TYR A 11 68.46 -35.33 -40.20
N ALA A 12 68.72 -36.63 -40.02
CA ALA A 12 68.08 -37.41 -38.97
C ALA A 12 68.42 -36.88 -37.57
N ALA A 13 69.70 -36.56 -37.33
CA ALA A 13 70.13 -35.96 -36.07
C ALA A 13 69.54 -34.56 -35.85
N ALA A 14 69.45 -33.73 -36.90
CA ALA A 14 68.84 -32.41 -36.83
C ALA A 14 67.34 -32.50 -36.52
N GLU A 15 66.61 -33.45 -37.13
CA GLU A 15 65.18 -33.64 -36.88
C GLU A 15 64.91 -34.13 -35.45
N GLN A 16 65.69 -35.11 -34.97
CA GLN A 16 65.57 -35.61 -33.60
C GLN A 16 65.83 -34.49 -32.58
N ILE A 17 66.89 -33.69 -32.77
CA ILE A 17 67.22 -32.59 -31.85
C ILE A 17 66.16 -31.48 -31.94
N SER A 18 65.66 -31.18 -33.15
CA SER A 18 64.64 -30.16 -33.38
C SER A 18 63.32 -30.41 -32.67
N GLY A 19 63.01 -31.65 -32.29
CA GLY A 19 61.82 -31.98 -31.50
C GLY A 19 61.86 -31.40 -30.07
N GLU A 20 63.05 -31.17 -29.53
CA GLU A 20 63.24 -30.72 -28.14
C GLU A 20 63.89 -29.34 -28.05
N ARG A 21 64.83 -29.02 -28.94
CA ARG A 21 65.60 -27.76 -28.91
C ARG A 21 66.15 -27.39 -30.27
N ASN A 22 66.55 -26.13 -30.46
CA ASN A 22 67.12 -25.69 -31.73
C ASN A 22 68.47 -26.42 -32.01
N PRO A 23 68.61 -27.19 -33.11
CA PRO A 23 69.82 -27.95 -33.40
C PRO A 23 70.99 -27.03 -33.68
N THR A 24 72.10 -27.20 -32.96
CA THR A 24 73.36 -26.47 -33.19
C THR A 24 74.37 -27.34 -33.95
N VAL A 25 75.36 -26.73 -34.62
CA VAL A 25 76.41 -27.46 -35.33
C VAL A 25 77.14 -28.44 -34.40
N SER A 26 77.38 -28.05 -33.14
CA SER A 26 78.04 -28.90 -32.14
C SER A 26 77.19 -30.12 -31.76
N SER A 27 75.89 -29.93 -31.50
CA SER A 27 74.99 -31.02 -31.12
C SER A 27 74.72 -31.99 -32.27
N VAL A 28 74.62 -31.48 -33.49
CA VAL A 28 74.42 -32.29 -34.70
C VAL A 28 75.69 -33.05 -35.07
N ARG A 29 76.87 -32.43 -34.92
CA ARG A 29 78.16 -33.12 -35.07
C ARG A 29 78.30 -34.30 -34.11
N GLN A 30 77.95 -34.08 -32.84
CA GLN A 30 78.03 -35.11 -31.80
C GLN A 30 77.03 -36.26 -32.04
N ALA A 31 75.81 -35.95 -32.48
CA ALA A 31 74.77 -36.94 -32.72
C ALA A 31 74.96 -37.71 -34.04
N ALA A 32 75.44 -37.07 -35.11
CA ALA A 32 75.64 -37.70 -36.41
C ALA A 32 77.04 -38.29 -36.62
N GLY A 33 78.02 -37.93 -35.78
CA GLY A 33 79.40 -38.43 -35.86
C GLY A 33 80.17 -37.97 -37.12
N VAL A 34 79.87 -36.75 -37.61
CA VAL A 34 80.40 -36.23 -38.88
C VAL A 34 81.46 -35.13 -38.65
N SER A 35 82.15 -34.71 -39.71
CA SER A 35 83.09 -33.58 -39.64
C SER A 35 82.34 -32.26 -39.35
N SER A 36 83.04 -31.28 -38.77
CA SER A 36 82.45 -29.97 -38.48
C SER A 36 82.02 -29.21 -39.75
N ALA A 37 82.68 -29.45 -40.88
CA ALA A 37 82.36 -28.86 -42.16
C ALA A 37 81.04 -29.41 -42.72
N ASP A 38 80.86 -30.74 -42.67
CA ASP A 38 79.64 -31.41 -43.15
C ASP A 38 78.44 -31.09 -42.26
N ALA A 39 78.62 -31.06 -40.94
CA ALA A 39 77.58 -30.65 -40.01
C ALA A 39 77.09 -29.22 -40.29
N THR A 40 78.00 -28.28 -40.57
CA THR A 40 77.64 -26.88 -40.87
C THR A 40 76.88 -26.77 -42.20
N ARG A 41 77.38 -27.45 -43.24
CA ARG A 41 76.79 -27.43 -44.58
C ARG A 41 75.39 -28.03 -44.58
N PHE A 42 75.24 -29.26 -44.10
CA PHE A 42 73.97 -29.99 -44.19
C PHE A 42 72.95 -29.51 -43.14
N LEU A 43 73.38 -28.99 -41.98
CA LEU A 43 72.44 -28.36 -41.04
C LEU A 43 71.86 -27.05 -41.60
N LYS A 44 72.67 -26.27 -42.34
CA LYS A 44 72.18 -25.07 -43.02
C LYS A 44 71.15 -25.43 -44.08
N GLU A 45 71.46 -26.42 -44.91
CA GLU A 45 70.55 -26.93 -45.95
C GLU A 45 69.24 -27.47 -45.35
N TRP A 46 69.31 -28.25 -44.26
CA TRP A 46 68.12 -28.75 -43.55
C TRP A 46 67.28 -27.61 -42.95
N ARG A 47 67.91 -26.56 -42.41
CA ARG A 47 67.20 -25.38 -41.89
C ARG A 47 66.49 -24.62 -43.01
N GLU A 48 67.13 -24.47 -44.16
CA GLU A 48 66.55 -23.83 -45.34
C GLU A 48 65.38 -24.66 -45.90
N GLU A 49 65.51 -25.98 -45.99
CA GLU A 49 64.43 -26.88 -46.42
C GLU A 49 63.25 -26.89 -45.42
N LYS A 50 63.51 -26.92 -44.11
CA LYS A 50 62.46 -26.89 -43.07
C LYS A 50 61.72 -25.55 -43.05
N ALA A 51 62.43 -24.43 -43.25
CA ALA A 51 61.81 -23.12 -43.38
C ALA A 51 60.95 -23.01 -44.66
N ALA A 52 61.42 -23.57 -45.77
CA ALA A 52 60.64 -23.63 -47.01
C ALA A 52 59.36 -24.49 -46.85
N ALA A 53 59.45 -25.63 -46.16
CA ALA A 53 58.30 -26.50 -45.87
C ALA A 53 57.27 -25.83 -44.94
N GLY A 54 57.72 -25.07 -43.94
CA GLY A 54 56.83 -24.35 -43.00
C GLY A 54 56.04 -23.20 -43.61
N THR A 55 56.38 -22.76 -44.82
CA THR A 55 55.74 -21.62 -45.51
C THR A 55 54.56 -22.04 -46.41
N GLN A 56 54.26 -23.35 -46.52
CA GLN A 56 53.19 -23.89 -47.37
C GLN A 56 51.84 -24.03 -46.66
N ILE A 57 51.42 -23.04 -45.88
CA ILE A 57 49.99 -22.95 -45.50
C ILE A 57 49.27 -22.33 -46.68
N ALA A 58 48.60 -23.17 -47.49
CA ALA A 58 47.77 -22.70 -48.60
C ALA A 58 46.71 -21.71 -48.07
N ALA A 59 46.52 -20.59 -48.80
CA ALA A 59 45.49 -19.62 -48.46
C ALA A 59 44.11 -20.31 -48.40
N THR A 60 43.29 -19.97 -47.39
CA THR A 60 41.93 -20.49 -47.27
C THR A 60 41.15 -20.22 -48.56
N PRO A 61 40.51 -21.23 -49.17
CA PRO A 61 39.79 -21.05 -50.42
C PRO A 61 38.70 -19.98 -50.32
N GLN A 62 38.63 -19.11 -51.32
CA GLN A 62 37.70 -17.98 -51.35
C GLN A 62 36.23 -18.40 -51.17
N ALA A 63 35.84 -19.55 -51.73
CA ALA A 63 34.49 -20.09 -51.57
C ALA A 63 34.13 -20.34 -50.09
N VAL A 64 35.08 -20.80 -49.26
CA VAL A 64 34.85 -21.03 -47.82
C VAL A 64 34.63 -19.70 -47.11
N LEU A 65 35.40 -18.66 -47.45
CA LEU A 65 35.23 -17.32 -46.90
C LEU A 65 33.87 -16.72 -47.27
N GLU A 66 33.42 -16.88 -48.51
CA GLU A 66 32.12 -16.41 -48.98
C GLU A 66 30.94 -17.14 -48.31
N HIS A 67 31.07 -18.45 -48.09
CA HIS A 67 30.06 -19.22 -47.36
C HIS A 67 30.02 -18.83 -45.88
N ALA A 68 31.18 -18.64 -45.25
CA ALA A 68 31.26 -18.19 -43.86
C ALA A 68 30.66 -16.79 -43.68
N ALA A 69 30.98 -15.85 -44.58
CA ALA A 69 30.43 -14.50 -44.56
C ALA A 69 28.90 -14.50 -44.75
N ARG A 70 28.38 -15.31 -45.69
CA ARG A 70 26.93 -15.46 -45.88
C ARG A 70 26.25 -16.03 -44.65
N LEU A 71 26.79 -17.10 -44.06
CA LEU A 71 26.23 -17.70 -42.85
C LEU A 71 26.21 -16.70 -41.69
N ALA A 72 27.33 -16.02 -41.44
CA ALA A 72 27.43 -14.99 -40.40
C ALA A 72 26.41 -13.87 -40.63
N GLY A 73 26.23 -13.41 -41.88
CA GLY A 73 25.22 -12.43 -42.25
C GLY A 73 23.80 -12.92 -41.96
N THR A 74 23.47 -14.18 -42.30
CA THR A 74 22.14 -14.74 -42.02
C THR A 74 21.86 -14.91 -40.54
N VAL A 75 22.84 -15.37 -39.76
CA VAL A 75 22.70 -15.53 -38.30
C VAL A 75 22.54 -14.17 -37.64
N TRP A 76 23.31 -13.16 -38.07
CA TRP A 76 23.17 -11.80 -37.57
C TRP A 76 21.81 -11.19 -37.90
N ALA A 77 21.32 -11.35 -39.13
CA ALA A 77 20.03 -10.83 -39.54
C ALA A 77 18.87 -11.45 -38.73
N GLU A 78 18.91 -12.77 -38.50
CA GLU A 78 17.90 -13.45 -37.69
C GLU A 78 17.99 -13.02 -36.21
N ALA A 79 19.20 -12.89 -35.66
CA ALA A 79 19.41 -12.43 -34.29
C ALA A 79 18.92 -10.99 -34.09
N ALA A 80 19.18 -10.10 -35.06
CA ALA A 80 18.70 -8.73 -35.06
C ALA A 80 17.17 -8.67 -35.09
N LYS A 81 16.55 -9.42 -36.02
CA LYS A 81 15.09 -9.51 -36.11
C LYS A 81 14.47 -10.03 -34.81
N LEU A 82 15.04 -11.08 -34.21
CA LEU A 82 14.56 -11.62 -32.94
C LEU A 82 14.69 -10.60 -31.79
N ALA A 83 15.75 -9.79 -31.79
CA ALA A 83 15.93 -8.73 -30.81
C ALA A 83 14.89 -7.61 -31.00
N ASP A 84 14.64 -7.20 -32.24
CA ASP A 84 13.63 -6.19 -32.59
C ASP A 84 12.22 -6.66 -32.20
N ASP A 85 11.86 -7.90 -32.55
CA ASP A 85 10.56 -8.50 -32.22
C ASP A 85 10.35 -8.58 -30.69
N ARG A 86 11.40 -8.96 -29.94
CA ARG A 86 11.36 -8.99 -28.47
C ARG A 86 11.24 -7.60 -27.88
N HIS A 87 11.99 -6.63 -28.41
CA HIS A 87 11.95 -5.26 -27.93
C HIS A 87 10.55 -4.66 -28.15
N ALA A 88 9.99 -4.80 -29.34
CA ALA A 88 8.64 -4.35 -29.66
C ALA A 88 7.59 -5.02 -28.76
N GLY A 89 7.74 -6.32 -28.47
CA GLY A 89 6.87 -7.03 -27.54
C GLY A 89 6.91 -6.48 -26.12
N ILE A 90 8.12 -6.19 -25.60
CA ILE A 90 8.31 -5.60 -24.27
C ILE A 90 7.76 -4.16 -24.23
N GLU A 91 8.03 -3.34 -25.25
CA GLU A 91 7.49 -1.98 -25.31
C GLU A 91 5.95 -1.97 -25.32
N ALA A 92 5.33 -2.87 -26.09
CA ALA A 92 3.88 -3.00 -26.13
C ALA A 92 3.30 -3.48 -24.79
N GLN A 93 3.97 -4.42 -24.11
CA GLN A 93 3.56 -4.83 -22.77
C GLN A 93 3.68 -3.69 -21.77
N TRP A 94 4.81 -2.99 -21.76
CA TRP A 94 5.03 -1.86 -20.86
C TRP A 94 4.06 -0.71 -21.08
N ALA A 95 3.73 -0.39 -22.34
CA ALA A 95 2.74 0.61 -22.67
C ALA A 95 1.34 0.24 -22.14
N ARG A 96 0.96 -1.05 -22.23
CA ARG A 96 -0.30 -1.56 -21.65
C ARG A 96 -0.29 -1.47 -20.14
N GLU A 97 0.76 -1.98 -19.49
CA GLU A 97 0.90 -1.92 -18.03
C GLU A 97 0.85 -0.47 -17.52
N ARG A 98 1.50 0.46 -18.21
CA ARG A 98 1.40 1.89 -17.87
C ARG A 98 -0.03 2.39 -17.97
N GLN A 99 -0.71 2.12 -19.08
CA GLN A 99 -2.09 2.57 -19.26
C GLN A 99 -3.01 2.00 -18.18
N GLU A 100 -2.88 0.70 -17.89
CA GLU A 100 -3.65 0.04 -16.82
C GLU A 100 -3.38 0.69 -15.46
N LYS A 101 -2.12 1.04 -15.15
CA LYS A 101 -1.77 1.74 -13.91
C LYS A 101 -2.31 3.17 -13.86
N ASP A 102 -2.27 3.89 -14.97
CA ASP A 102 -2.82 5.24 -15.06
C ASP A 102 -4.35 5.21 -14.87
N ASP A 103 -5.04 4.21 -15.43
CA ASP A 103 -6.48 4.00 -15.27
C ASP A 103 -6.83 3.61 -13.82
N GLU A 104 -6.09 2.68 -13.21
CA GLU A 104 -6.25 2.32 -11.80
C GLU A 104 -6.03 3.52 -10.86
N LEU A 105 -5.00 4.35 -11.13
CA LEU A 105 -4.73 5.56 -10.34
C LEU A 105 -5.85 6.59 -10.48
N ALA A 106 -6.43 6.74 -11.69
CA ALA A 106 -7.56 7.63 -11.91
C ALA A 106 -8.81 7.15 -11.16
N GLU A 107 -9.09 5.85 -11.16
CA GLU A 107 -10.20 5.25 -10.40
C GLU A 107 -10.02 5.45 -8.90
N LEU A 108 -8.84 5.15 -8.36
CA LEU A 108 -8.53 5.35 -6.94
C LEU A 108 -8.63 6.83 -6.53
N GLY A 109 -8.19 7.74 -7.40
CA GLY A 109 -8.35 9.18 -7.18
C GLY A 109 -9.82 9.60 -7.09
N ALA A 110 -10.64 9.14 -8.04
CA ALA A 110 -12.07 9.43 -8.05
C ALA A 110 -12.81 8.84 -6.83
N ASP A 111 -12.44 7.65 -6.38
CA ASP A 111 -13.01 7.01 -5.20
C ASP A 111 -12.60 7.71 -3.90
N LEU A 112 -11.35 8.18 -3.82
CA LEU A 112 -10.88 8.97 -2.69
C LEU A 112 -11.61 10.31 -2.60
N ASP A 113 -11.76 11.01 -3.73
CA ASP A 113 -12.53 12.26 -3.80
C ASP A 113 -14.00 12.05 -3.40
N ARG A 114 -14.62 10.95 -3.88
CA ARG A 114 -15.99 10.59 -3.50
C ARG A 114 -16.11 10.35 -1.99
N THR A 115 -15.20 9.54 -1.44
CA THR A 115 -15.19 9.20 0.00
C THR A 115 -14.94 10.45 0.86
N ALA A 116 -14.06 11.34 0.44
CA ALA A 116 -13.81 12.61 1.11
C ALA A 116 -15.06 13.49 1.12
N ALA A 117 -15.73 13.63 -0.02
CA ALA A 117 -16.98 14.39 -0.12
C ALA A 117 -18.11 13.78 0.72
N GLU A 118 -18.24 12.46 0.76
CA GLU A 118 -19.20 11.76 1.62
C GLU A 118 -18.92 11.99 3.11
N LYS A 119 -17.64 11.85 3.52
CA LYS A 119 -17.22 12.14 4.89
C LYS A 119 -17.55 13.58 5.29
N ASP A 120 -17.25 14.55 4.43
CA ASP A 120 -17.50 15.97 4.73
C ASP A 120 -19.01 16.26 4.86
N ARG A 121 -19.84 15.62 4.03
CA ARG A 121 -21.30 15.69 4.15
C ARG A 121 -21.78 15.11 5.48
N VAL A 122 -21.34 13.90 5.84
CA VAL A 122 -21.73 13.26 7.10
C VAL A 122 -21.30 14.09 8.31
N ILE A 123 -20.09 14.69 8.27
CA ILE A 123 -19.63 15.59 9.33
C ILE A 123 -20.53 16.82 9.44
N ALA A 124 -20.89 17.44 8.32
CA ALA A 124 -21.79 18.59 8.30
C ALA A 124 -23.18 18.22 8.86
N ASP A 125 -23.74 17.08 8.44
CA ASP A 125 -25.04 16.60 8.91
C ASP A 125 -25.03 16.31 10.42
N LEU A 126 -24.03 15.58 10.91
CA LEU A 126 -23.88 15.29 12.35
C LEU A 126 -23.67 16.57 13.17
N THR A 127 -22.94 17.54 12.63
CA THR A 127 -22.74 18.84 13.30
C THR A 127 -24.08 19.58 13.43
N ASN A 128 -24.88 19.59 12.36
CA ASN A 128 -26.21 20.21 12.37
C ASN A 128 -27.16 19.49 13.34
N GLU A 129 -27.15 18.16 13.37
CA GLU A 129 -27.94 17.36 14.31
C GLU A 129 -27.57 17.64 15.76
N LEU A 130 -26.26 17.72 16.05
CA LEU A 130 -25.75 18.01 17.39
C LEU A 130 -26.15 19.42 17.84
N GLN A 131 -26.05 20.41 16.96
CA GLN A 131 -26.51 21.78 17.24
C GLN A 131 -28.02 21.83 17.49
N ALA A 132 -28.81 21.15 16.67
CA ALA A 132 -30.26 21.08 16.84
C ALA A 132 -30.65 20.36 18.16
N ALA A 133 -29.96 19.29 18.51
CA ALA A 133 -30.16 18.58 19.77
C ALA A 133 -29.80 19.44 20.98
N ALA A 134 -28.68 20.17 20.92
CA ALA A 134 -28.26 21.10 21.97
C ALA A 134 -29.30 22.22 22.18
N ALA A 135 -29.79 22.83 21.10
CA ALA A 135 -30.82 23.87 21.18
C ALA A 135 -32.16 23.34 21.76
N ARG A 136 -32.54 22.09 21.43
CA ARG A 136 -33.73 21.45 22.03
C ARG A 136 -33.54 21.19 23.52
N LEU A 137 -32.36 20.76 23.95
CA LEU A 137 -32.04 20.53 25.35
C LEU A 137 -32.13 21.84 26.15
N GLU A 138 -31.48 22.90 25.67
CA GLU A 138 -31.52 24.23 26.30
C GLU A 138 -32.96 24.77 26.39
N GLY A 139 -33.74 24.62 25.32
CA GLY A 139 -35.16 24.99 25.32
C GLY A 139 -35.99 24.17 26.31
N ALA A 140 -35.73 22.86 26.41
CA ALA A 140 -36.41 21.99 27.37
C ALA A 140 -36.06 22.34 28.82
N GLU A 141 -34.80 22.64 29.11
CA GLU A 141 -34.33 23.07 30.43
C GLU A 141 -35.01 24.38 30.85
N LYS A 142 -35.08 25.36 29.94
CA LYS A 142 -35.78 26.62 30.20
C LYS A 142 -37.27 26.39 30.47
N ASN A 143 -37.95 25.61 29.62
CA ASN A 143 -39.37 25.29 29.80
C ASN A 143 -39.62 24.57 31.13
N ALA A 144 -38.72 23.67 31.55
CA ALA A 144 -38.82 22.99 32.83
C ALA A 144 -38.65 23.95 34.01
N ALA A 145 -37.71 24.90 33.92
CA ALA A 145 -37.53 25.94 34.93
C ALA A 145 -38.77 26.84 35.05
N ASP A 146 -39.31 27.30 33.92
CA ASP A 146 -40.52 28.13 33.88
C ASP A 146 -41.73 27.36 34.46
N ALA A 147 -41.87 26.07 34.13
CA ALA A 147 -42.93 25.22 34.66
C ALA A 147 -42.83 25.01 36.18
N LEU A 148 -41.62 24.86 36.72
CA LEU A 148 -41.39 24.78 38.17
C LEU A 148 -41.79 26.08 38.87
N GLN A 149 -41.38 27.23 38.32
CA GLN A 149 -41.74 28.53 38.87
C GLN A 149 -43.25 28.77 38.84
N ALA A 150 -43.93 28.40 37.75
CA ALA A 150 -45.38 28.48 37.65
C ALA A 150 -46.08 27.56 38.65
N ALA A 151 -45.56 26.34 38.86
CA ALA A 151 -46.10 25.41 39.83
C ALA A 151 -45.98 25.94 41.28
N ASP A 152 -44.84 26.55 41.63
CA ASP A 152 -44.65 27.14 42.96
C ASP A 152 -45.54 28.36 43.19
N ALA A 153 -45.71 29.22 42.18
CA ALA A 153 -46.66 30.32 42.23
C ALA A 153 -48.12 29.83 42.42
N ALA A 154 -48.52 28.80 41.68
CA ALA A 154 -49.84 28.19 41.80
C ALA A 154 -50.07 27.58 43.20
N ARG A 155 -49.05 26.92 43.78
CA ARG A 155 -49.10 26.38 45.16
C ARG A 155 -49.25 27.49 46.20
N ALA A 156 -48.52 28.59 46.05
CA ALA A 156 -48.62 29.74 46.94
C ALA A 156 -50.03 30.36 46.90
N GLU A 157 -50.58 30.54 45.70
CA GLU A 157 -51.94 31.08 45.54
C GLU A 157 -53.00 30.11 46.08
N ALA A 158 -52.88 28.80 45.83
CA ALA A 158 -53.79 27.81 46.40
C ALA A 158 -53.75 27.82 47.93
N THR A 159 -52.57 27.97 48.54
CA THR A 159 -52.43 28.11 50.00
C THR A 159 -53.13 29.37 50.50
N ARG A 160 -52.95 30.50 49.82
CA ARG A 160 -53.60 31.77 50.15
C ARG A 160 -55.13 31.65 50.07
N LEU A 161 -55.65 31.05 49.00
CA LEU A 161 -57.09 30.84 48.82
C LEU A 161 -57.68 29.92 49.88
N ASN A 162 -56.98 28.85 50.26
CA ASN A 162 -57.41 27.96 51.35
C ASN A 162 -57.49 28.67 52.70
N ILE A 163 -56.50 29.52 53.02
CA ILE A 163 -56.55 30.36 54.23
C ILE A 163 -57.75 31.31 54.18
N GLY A 164 -57.97 31.95 53.03
CA GLY A 164 -59.11 32.86 52.83
C GLY A 164 -60.47 32.15 52.96
N LEU A 165 -60.59 30.94 52.40
CA LEU A 165 -61.79 30.12 52.50
C LEU A 165 -62.08 29.74 53.95
N SER A 166 -61.09 29.22 54.68
CA SER A 166 -61.24 28.87 56.10
C SER A 166 -61.65 30.08 56.96
N ALA A 167 -61.08 31.26 56.69
CA ALA A 167 -61.47 32.49 57.38
C ALA A 167 -62.91 32.93 57.05
N ALA A 168 -63.36 32.75 55.79
CA ALA A 168 -64.72 33.04 55.38
C ALA A 168 -65.73 32.07 56.01
N GLU A 169 -65.40 30.77 56.05
CA GLU A 169 -66.20 29.73 56.71
C GLU A 169 -66.35 30.00 58.21
N ALA A 170 -65.27 30.37 58.90
CA ALA A 170 -65.31 30.72 60.32
C ALA A 170 -66.22 31.94 60.60
N ARG A 171 -66.15 32.97 59.75
CA ARG A 171 -67.05 34.14 59.83
C ARG A 171 -68.51 33.75 59.58
N ALA A 172 -68.78 32.92 58.59
CA ALA A 172 -70.12 32.43 58.30
C ALA A 172 -70.70 31.64 59.49
N ALA A 173 -69.91 30.74 60.08
CA ALA A 173 -70.30 30.00 61.28
C ALA A 173 -70.61 30.94 62.47
N THR A 174 -69.80 31.98 62.66
CA THR A 174 -69.99 32.97 63.72
C THR A 174 -71.27 33.79 63.50
N LEU A 175 -71.54 34.21 62.26
CA LEU A 175 -72.76 34.92 61.89
C LEU A 175 -74.01 34.07 62.07
N GLN A 176 -73.95 32.79 61.71
CA GLN A 176 -75.04 31.84 61.94
C GLN A 176 -75.33 31.69 63.44
N GLN A 177 -74.30 31.50 64.27
CA GLN A 177 -74.46 31.41 65.71
C GLN A 177 -75.06 32.69 66.33
N ALA A 178 -74.67 33.86 65.83
CA ALA A 178 -75.24 35.13 66.25
C ALA A 178 -76.72 35.26 65.84
N LEU A 179 -77.07 34.84 64.61
CA LEU A 179 -78.44 34.82 64.11
C LEU A 179 -79.33 33.90 64.96
N ASP A 180 -78.86 32.68 65.23
CA ASP A 180 -79.59 31.70 66.05
C ASP A 180 -79.82 32.23 67.48
N SER A 181 -78.82 32.90 68.06
CA SER A 181 -78.93 33.55 69.37
C SER A 181 -79.96 34.69 69.37
N LEU A 182 -80.05 35.46 68.28
CA LEU A 182 -81.06 36.51 68.12
C LEU A 182 -82.46 35.90 67.96
N LEU A 183 -82.60 34.84 67.15
CA LEU A 183 -83.86 34.12 67.00
C LEU A 183 -84.35 33.54 68.34
N GLN A 184 -83.48 32.94 69.14
CA GLN A 184 -83.84 32.48 70.50
C GLN A 184 -84.34 33.60 71.41
N ARG A 185 -83.86 34.84 71.24
CA ARG A 185 -84.36 35.99 72.03
C ARG A 185 -85.72 36.51 71.56
N VAL A 186 -86.01 36.38 70.26
CA VAL A 186 -87.26 36.86 69.66
C VAL A 186 -88.37 35.80 69.72
N THR A 187 -88.01 34.52 69.82
CA THR A 187 -88.94 33.40 70.04
C THR A 187 -88.87 33.03 71.52
N PRO A 188 -89.71 33.60 72.41
CA PRO A 188 -89.73 33.14 73.79
C PRO A 188 -90.13 31.67 73.83
N GLU A 189 -89.37 30.86 74.55
CA GLU A 189 -89.86 29.56 75.00
C GLU A 189 -91.21 29.80 75.66
N THR A 190 -92.28 29.24 75.07
CA THR A 190 -93.50 28.93 75.81
C THR A 190 -93.10 28.01 76.96
N GLN A 191 -92.80 28.59 78.12
CA GLN A 191 -92.86 27.90 79.39
C GLN A 191 -94.28 27.35 79.52
N GLN A 192 -94.43 26.03 79.35
CA GLN A 192 -95.57 25.31 79.88
C GLN A 192 -95.44 25.27 81.42
N PRO A 193 -96.41 25.79 82.18
CA PRO A 193 -96.42 25.62 83.62
C PRO A 193 -96.99 24.23 83.94
N GLN A 194 -96.20 23.35 84.59
CA GLN A 194 -96.79 22.25 85.35
C GLN A 194 -96.95 22.66 86.80
N ALA A 195 -98.18 23.05 87.10
CA ALA A 195 -98.74 23.09 88.44
C ALA A 195 -99.29 21.71 88.81
N GLY A 196 -99.03 21.26 90.04
CA GLY A 196 -100.03 20.55 90.86
C GLY A 196 -99.95 19.02 90.99
N GLY A 197 -99.78 18.58 92.25
CA GLY A 197 -100.05 17.22 92.77
C GLY A 197 -99.00 16.83 93.82
N ALA A 198 -99.10 17.13 95.12
CA ALA A 198 -100.16 16.94 96.14
C ALA A 198 -100.53 15.47 96.43
N LYS A 199 -100.06 14.99 97.60
CA LYS A 199 -100.53 13.88 98.46
C LYS A 199 -100.33 12.44 97.92
N ASP A 200 -99.96 11.42 98.70
CA ASP A 200 -99.96 11.17 100.15
C ASP A 200 -98.61 10.55 100.62
#